data_AF-A0AAN6Y3Z8-F1
#
_entry.id   AF-A0AAN6Y3Z8-F1
#
_cell.length_a   1.000
_cell.length_b   1.000
_cell.length_c   1.000
_cell.angle_alpha   90.00
_cell.angle_beta   90.00
_cell.angle_gamma   90.00
#
_symmetry.space_group_name_H-M   'P 1'
#
loop_
_entity.id
_entity.type
_entity.pdbx_description
1 polymer ?
#
loop_
_entity_poly.entity_id
_entity_poly.type
_entity_poly.pdbx_seq_one_letter_code
_entity_poly.pdbx_strand_id
1 'polypeptide(L)'
;MSLKILSLVCAAGSLVTGAPSQDLGDGRQVPITPSLSEFATSNHGQKVPGESPAYFCPDSDPADNIFNVTRLDFLPTNPRVGFYQKVRLIGHFVSPTGDVPWMTVNTTYLDKDLPGNNPFFWGPLCDIDVLQEISVPIPDSEGGGETRADLHRSCPEGIREGYAVLTSWPIPLFPGFVPTGRFHAKAEAITQDGRRIFCVEGTFEVTD
;
A
#
# COMPACT_ATOMS: atom_id res chain seq x y z
N MET A 1 -27.19 -17.05 39.39
CA MET A 1 -26.21 -16.03 39.82
C MET A 1 -26.44 -14.80 38.97
N SER A 2 -26.93 -13.73 39.60
CA SER A 2 -27.35 -12.50 38.94
C SER A 2 -26.41 -11.40 39.43
N LEU A 3 -25.65 -10.78 38.53
CA LEU A 3 -24.76 -9.67 38.86
C LEU A 3 -25.13 -8.48 37.95
N LYS A 4 -26.01 -7.63 38.49
CA LYS A 4 -26.16 -6.22 38.10
C LYS A 4 -25.11 -5.42 38.87
N ILE A 5 -24.25 -4.65 38.21
CA ILE A 5 -23.80 -3.23 38.43
C ILE A 5 -22.89 -2.92 37.19
N LEU A 6 -22.85 -1.77 36.51
CA LEU A 6 -22.80 -0.38 36.96
C LEU A 6 -23.10 0.55 35.76
N SER A 7 -24.12 1.39 35.89
CA SER A 7 -24.34 2.56 35.02
C SER A 7 -23.30 3.63 35.37
N LEU A 8 -22.57 4.14 34.38
CA LEU A 8 -21.83 5.39 34.49
C LEU A 8 -22.65 6.48 33.78
N VAL A 9 -23.12 7.42 34.58
CA VAL A 9 -23.73 8.69 34.14
C VAL A 9 -22.59 9.64 33.78
N CYS A 10 -22.57 10.13 32.54
CA CYS A 10 -21.90 11.39 32.22
C CYS A 10 -22.96 12.40 31.79
N ALA A 11 -22.96 13.52 32.51
CA ALA A 11 -23.91 14.60 32.41
C ALA A 11 -23.63 15.51 31.20
N ALA A 12 -24.73 15.86 30.53
CA ALA A 12 -25.05 17.13 29.88
C ALA A 12 -23.91 18.06 29.45
N GLY A 13 -23.67 18.10 28.13
CA GLY A 13 -23.33 19.31 27.40
C GLY A 13 -24.42 19.56 26.36
N SER A 14 -25.24 20.59 26.56
CA SER A 14 -26.27 20.99 25.60
C SER A 14 -25.63 21.64 24.37
N LEU A 15 -25.72 21.00 23.21
CA LEU A 15 -25.70 21.69 21.93
C LEU A 15 -26.98 21.34 21.17
N VAL A 16 -27.83 22.35 21.01
CA VAL A 16 -28.97 22.33 20.10
C VAL A 16 -28.42 22.16 18.68
N THR A 17 -28.58 20.96 18.13
CA THR A 17 -28.48 20.73 16.69
C THR A 17 -29.79 20.07 16.27
N GLY A 18 -30.59 20.80 15.49
CA GLY A 18 -31.84 20.28 14.95
C GLY A 18 -31.50 19.12 14.00
N ALA A 19 -31.99 17.93 14.31
CA ALA A 19 -31.92 16.80 13.39
C ALA A 19 -32.74 17.13 12.13
N PRO A 20 -32.21 16.88 10.92
CA PRO A 20 -33.01 16.99 9.71
C PRO A 20 -34.17 15.99 9.79
N SER A 21 -35.39 16.47 9.59
CA SER A 21 -36.59 15.65 9.43
C SER A 21 -37.10 15.84 8.01
N GLN A 22 -37.39 14.74 7.32
CA GLN A 22 -38.12 14.77 6.06
C GLN A 22 -39.62 14.75 6.36
N ASP A 23 -40.33 15.75 5.87
CA ASP A 23 -41.79 15.82 5.94
C ASP A 23 -42.39 15.00 4.78
N LEU A 24 -43.01 13.87 5.11
CA LEU A 24 -43.69 12.98 4.15
C LEU A 24 -45.14 13.40 3.87
N GLY A 25 -45.58 14.57 4.32
CA GLY A 25 -46.87 15.17 3.92
C GLY A 25 -48.11 14.61 4.63
N ASP A 26 -47.94 13.77 5.66
CA ASP A 26 -49.04 13.21 6.48
C ASP A 26 -48.84 13.48 7.99
N GLY A 27 -48.06 14.51 8.35
CA GLY A 27 -47.87 14.94 9.74
C GLY A 27 -47.14 13.96 10.66
N ARG A 28 -46.66 12.82 10.15
CA ARG A 28 -45.82 11.86 10.89
C ARG A 28 -44.35 12.14 10.64
N GLN A 29 -43.64 12.52 11.70
CA GLN A 29 -42.18 12.59 11.72
C GLN A 29 -41.62 11.21 12.07
N VAL A 30 -40.85 10.61 11.15
CA VAL A 30 -40.08 9.40 11.43
C VAL A 30 -38.64 9.83 11.72
N PRO A 31 -38.03 9.41 12.84
CA PRO A 31 -36.63 9.68 13.10
C PRO A 31 -35.78 9.00 12.02
N ILE A 32 -35.04 9.81 11.25
CA ILE A 32 -34.04 9.31 10.32
C ILE A 32 -32.92 8.74 11.18
N THR A 33 -32.82 7.41 11.27
CA THR A 33 -31.66 6.77 11.90
C THR A 33 -30.52 6.90 10.91
N PRO A 34 -29.46 7.69 11.18
CA PRO A 34 -28.30 7.69 10.30
C PRO A 34 -27.72 6.28 10.31
N SER A 35 -27.71 5.63 9.14
CA SER A 35 -26.98 4.38 8.96
C SER A 35 -25.50 4.65 9.25
N LEU A 36 -24.88 3.81 10.09
CA LEU A 36 -23.47 3.86 10.50
C LEU A 36 -22.46 3.62 9.34
N SER A 37 -22.80 3.94 8.09
CA SER A 37 -22.07 3.57 6.88
C SER A 37 -21.11 4.64 6.33
N GLU A 38 -20.91 5.78 6.98
CA GLU A 38 -20.13 6.89 6.39
C GLU A 38 -19.02 7.43 7.30
N PHE A 39 -18.21 6.52 7.86
CA PHE A 39 -16.85 6.85 8.30
C PHE A 39 -15.82 5.92 7.67
N ALA A 40 -15.99 5.59 6.38
CA ALA A 40 -14.88 5.11 5.57
C ALA A 40 -13.97 6.33 5.31
N THR A 41 -12.97 6.51 6.18
CA THR A 41 -11.94 7.52 5.99
C THR A 41 -11.12 7.11 4.77
N SER A 42 -11.45 7.63 3.59
CA SER A 42 -10.66 7.47 2.36
C SER A 42 -9.20 7.86 2.64
N ASN A 43 -8.26 6.92 2.48
CA ASN A 43 -6.83 7.18 2.68
C ASN A 43 -6.14 7.73 1.41
N HIS A 44 -6.90 8.38 0.53
CA HIS A 44 -6.37 8.95 -0.72
C HIS A 44 -5.31 10.00 -0.43
N GLY A 45 -4.15 9.87 -1.07
CA GLY A 45 -3.03 10.80 -0.87
C GLY A 45 -2.44 10.75 0.54
N GLN A 46 -2.72 9.71 1.33
CA GLN A 46 -2.05 9.52 2.61
C GLN A 46 -0.58 9.14 2.39
N LYS A 47 0.28 9.67 3.24
CA LYS A 47 1.70 9.33 3.28
C LYS A 47 1.88 7.83 3.53
N VAL A 48 2.64 7.14 2.67
CA VAL A 48 3.05 5.76 2.95
C VAL A 48 4.06 5.79 4.10
N PRO A 49 3.87 5.03 5.19
CA PRO A 49 4.84 5.01 6.28
C PRO A 49 6.24 4.55 5.80
N GLY A 50 7.31 5.03 6.44
CA GLY A 50 8.70 4.66 6.10
C GLY A 50 9.55 5.81 5.56
N GLU A 51 10.81 5.50 5.25
CA GLU A 51 11.81 6.46 4.81
C GLU A 51 11.77 6.65 3.28
N SER A 52 10.68 7.24 2.79
CA SER A 52 10.50 7.53 1.37
C SER A 52 9.66 8.78 1.16
N PRO A 53 9.63 9.35 -0.05
CA PRO A 53 8.73 10.46 -0.40
C PRO A 53 7.35 9.99 -0.89
N ALA A 54 7.06 8.69 -0.87
CA ALA A 54 5.85 8.13 -1.44
C ALA A 54 4.55 8.40 -0.65
N TYR A 55 3.45 8.51 -1.37
CA TYR A 55 2.07 8.58 -0.93
C TYR A 55 1.28 7.50 -1.66
N PHE A 56 0.16 7.08 -1.09
CA PHE A 56 -0.79 6.25 -1.82
C PHE A 56 -1.40 7.06 -2.97
N CYS A 57 -1.57 6.42 -4.13
CA CYS A 57 -2.13 7.10 -5.29
C CYS A 57 -3.53 7.64 -5.00
N PRO A 58 -3.88 8.84 -5.48
CA PRO A 58 -5.17 9.48 -5.20
C PRO A 58 -6.35 8.74 -5.84
N ASP A 59 -6.10 7.99 -6.92
CA ASP A 59 -7.08 7.16 -7.62
C ASP A 59 -7.18 5.73 -7.05
N SER A 60 -6.62 5.48 -5.86
CA SER A 60 -6.65 4.19 -5.18
C SER A 60 -7.02 4.36 -3.72
N ASP A 61 -7.95 3.54 -3.23
CA ASP A 61 -8.06 3.30 -1.79
C ASP A 61 -7.08 2.16 -1.41
N PRO A 62 -6.12 2.38 -0.50
CA PRO A 62 -5.26 1.33 0.02
C PRO A 62 -6.00 0.15 0.65
N ALA A 63 -7.23 0.34 1.14
CA ALA A 63 -8.03 -0.73 1.74
C ALA A 63 -8.56 -1.74 0.72
N ASP A 64 -8.74 -1.32 -0.54
CA ASP A 64 -9.23 -2.18 -1.63
C ASP A 64 -8.10 -2.95 -2.34
N ASN A 65 -6.85 -2.66 -1.99
CA ASN A 65 -5.67 -3.22 -2.62
C ASN A 65 -5.37 -4.64 -2.09
N ILE A 66 -4.94 -5.54 -2.98
CA ILE A 66 -4.54 -6.91 -2.60
C ILE A 66 -3.32 -6.91 -1.66
N PHE A 67 -2.43 -5.93 -1.79
CA PHE A 67 -1.26 -5.78 -0.94
C PHE A 67 -1.41 -4.55 -0.04
N ASN A 68 -1.64 -4.80 1.24
CA ASN A 68 -1.68 -3.77 2.27
C ASN A 68 -0.25 -3.32 2.58
N VAL A 69 0.16 -2.19 1.98
CA VAL A 69 1.48 -1.59 2.20
C VAL A 69 1.54 -0.98 3.60
N THR A 70 2.44 -1.53 4.42
CA THR A 70 2.69 -1.03 5.78
C THR A 70 3.88 -0.09 5.85
N ARG A 71 4.86 -0.25 4.95
CA ARG A 71 6.07 0.57 4.92
C ARG A 71 6.73 0.61 3.54
N LEU A 72 7.32 1.75 3.19
CA LEU A 72 8.13 1.95 1.99
C LEU A 72 9.41 2.74 2.35
N ASP A 73 10.57 2.14 2.10
CA ASP A 73 11.87 2.77 2.31
C ASP A 73 12.64 2.93 0.99
N PHE A 74 13.28 4.09 0.82
CA PHE A 74 14.34 4.32 -0.15
C PHE A 74 15.68 4.07 0.54
N LEU A 75 16.57 3.30 -0.10
CA LEU A 75 17.87 2.91 0.46
C LEU A 75 18.99 3.24 -0.55
N PRO A 76 19.79 4.30 -0.33
CA PRO A 76 19.65 5.31 0.74
C PRO A 76 18.37 6.17 0.57
N THR A 77 17.97 6.88 1.63
CA THR A 77 16.75 7.71 1.63
C THR A 77 16.81 8.82 0.57
N ASN A 78 18.00 9.38 0.35
CA ASN A 78 18.25 10.42 -0.64
C ASN A 78 19.01 9.83 -1.84
N PRO A 79 18.37 9.71 -3.01
CA PRO A 79 19.02 9.25 -4.23
C PRO A 79 20.15 10.19 -4.67
N ARG A 80 21.30 9.62 -5.05
CA ARG A 80 22.48 10.38 -5.48
C ARG A 80 23.09 9.79 -6.75
N VAL A 81 23.46 10.65 -7.68
CA VAL A 81 24.20 10.30 -8.89
C VAL A 81 25.53 9.65 -8.49
N GLY A 82 25.91 8.58 -9.20
CA GLY A 82 27.10 7.78 -8.92
C GLY A 82 26.89 6.67 -7.89
N PHE A 83 25.71 6.57 -7.28
CA PHE A 83 25.36 5.52 -6.31
C PHE A 83 24.25 4.60 -6.81
N TYR A 84 24.02 3.52 -6.05
CA TYR A 84 22.87 2.63 -6.25
C TYR A 84 21.71 3.05 -5.36
N GLN A 85 20.51 3.02 -5.92
CA GLN A 85 19.25 3.17 -5.21
C GLN A 85 18.57 1.82 -5.08
N LYS A 86 18.01 1.53 -3.89
CA LYS A 86 17.08 0.42 -3.70
C LYS A 86 15.76 0.95 -3.15
N VAL A 87 14.69 0.24 -3.48
CA VAL A 87 13.36 0.45 -2.88
C VAL A 87 12.96 -0.82 -2.18
N ARG A 88 12.46 -0.67 -0.95
CA ARG A 88 11.93 -1.79 -0.16
C ARG A 88 10.51 -1.47 0.28
N LEU A 89 9.58 -2.31 -0.13
CA LEU A 89 8.16 -2.22 0.19
C LEU A 89 7.80 -3.41 1.09
N ILE A 90 7.16 -3.14 2.22
CA ILE A 90 6.81 -4.13 3.24
C ILE A 90 5.30 -4.10 3.47
N GLY A 91 4.68 -5.26 3.57
CA GLY A 91 3.24 -5.34 3.76
C GLY A 91 2.71 -6.76 3.81
N HIS A 92 1.41 -6.88 3.64
CA HIS A 92 0.70 -8.15 3.64
C HIS A 92 -0.18 -8.28 2.40
N PHE A 93 -0.06 -9.40 1.70
CA PHE A 93 -1.07 -9.82 0.73
C PHE A 93 -2.29 -10.29 1.51
N VAL A 94 -3.44 -9.65 1.32
CA VAL A 94 -4.72 -10.00 1.99
C VAL A 94 -5.55 -11.00 1.16
N SER A 95 -5.13 -11.26 -0.08
CA SER A 95 -5.68 -12.32 -0.93
C SER A 95 -4.61 -12.76 -1.95
N PRO A 96 -4.75 -13.97 -2.54
CA PRO A 96 -3.83 -14.40 -3.58
C PRO A 96 -4.03 -13.61 -4.88
N THR A 97 -2.94 -13.44 -5.63
CA THR A 97 -3.00 -12.80 -6.96
C THR A 97 -3.62 -13.70 -8.01
N GLY A 98 -3.59 -15.03 -7.82
CA GLY A 98 -4.15 -16.03 -8.73
C GLY A 98 -3.28 -16.33 -9.96
N ASP A 99 -2.56 -15.32 -10.45
CA ASP A 99 -1.60 -15.40 -11.55
C ASP A 99 -0.33 -14.59 -11.24
N VAL A 100 0.63 -14.60 -12.16
CA VAL A 100 1.83 -13.75 -12.12
C VAL A 100 1.41 -12.31 -12.39
N PRO A 101 1.47 -11.43 -11.39
CA PRO A 101 1.00 -10.08 -11.55
C PRO A 101 2.04 -9.19 -12.26
N TRP A 102 1.56 -8.07 -12.78
CA TRP A 102 2.35 -7.12 -13.56
C TRP A 102 2.55 -5.82 -12.80
N MET A 103 3.72 -5.20 -12.97
CA MET A 103 4.07 -3.92 -12.35
C MET A 103 4.57 -2.93 -13.40
N THR A 104 4.14 -1.68 -13.23
CA THR A 104 4.60 -0.54 -14.02
C THR A 104 5.15 0.52 -13.09
N VAL A 105 6.33 1.05 -13.40
CA VAL A 105 6.91 2.22 -12.75
C VAL A 105 7.08 3.29 -13.80
N ASN A 106 6.27 4.34 -13.73
CA ASN A 106 6.39 5.52 -14.57
C ASN A 106 7.18 6.58 -13.84
N THR A 107 8.14 7.20 -14.54
CA THR A 107 8.95 8.28 -13.99
C THR A 107 8.87 9.49 -14.90
N THR A 108 8.64 10.67 -14.32
CA THR A 108 8.61 11.96 -15.01
C THR A 108 9.68 12.86 -14.42
N TYR A 109 10.55 13.40 -15.27
CA TYR A 109 11.52 14.43 -14.86
C TYR A 109 10.82 15.79 -14.84
N LEU A 110 10.83 16.46 -13.69
CA LEU A 110 10.02 17.67 -13.46
C LEU A 110 10.75 18.97 -13.78
N ASP A 111 12.08 18.95 -13.87
CA ASP A 111 12.87 20.17 -14.05
C ASP A 111 13.12 20.53 -15.52
N LYS A 112 12.80 19.63 -16.45
CA LYS A 112 12.74 19.90 -17.90
C LYS A 112 11.69 19.04 -18.57
N ASP A 113 11.05 19.60 -19.60
CA ASP A 113 10.20 18.85 -20.53
C ASP A 113 11.06 17.88 -21.36
N LEU A 114 11.39 16.73 -20.78
CA LEU A 114 11.94 15.62 -21.56
C LEU A 114 10.77 14.98 -22.34
N PRO A 115 10.87 14.85 -23.67
CA PRO A 115 9.82 14.22 -24.46
C PRO A 115 9.76 12.74 -24.11
N GLY A 116 8.77 12.37 -23.28
CA GLY A 116 8.37 10.99 -23.04
C GLY A 116 8.18 10.64 -21.58
N ASN A 117 6.92 10.35 -21.22
CA ASN A 117 6.62 9.46 -20.10
C ASN A 117 6.98 8.04 -20.56
N ASN A 118 8.21 7.61 -20.31
CA ASN A 118 8.60 6.23 -20.59
C ASN A 118 8.63 5.47 -19.26
N PRO A 119 7.97 4.29 -19.15
CA PRO A 119 8.07 3.50 -17.95
C PRO A 119 9.55 3.19 -17.68
N PHE A 120 10.01 3.53 -16.49
CA PHE A 120 11.33 3.14 -15.99
C PHE A 120 11.41 1.61 -15.84
N PHE A 121 10.29 0.99 -15.46
CA PHE A 121 10.15 -0.45 -15.34
C PHE A 121 8.77 -0.88 -15.81
N TRP A 122 8.72 -1.95 -16.60
CA TRP A 122 7.49 -2.60 -17.04
C TRP A 122 7.75 -4.10 -17.14
N GLY A 123 7.17 -4.87 -16.23
CA GLY A 123 7.47 -6.29 -16.14
C GLY A 123 6.65 -7.01 -15.08
N PRO A 124 6.77 -8.35 -15.00
CA PRO A 124 6.23 -9.13 -13.89
C PRO A 124 6.70 -8.55 -12.54
N LEU A 125 5.80 -8.44 -11.57
CA LEU A 125 6.17 -8.08 -10.19
C LEU A 125 7.18 -9.08 -9.61
N CYS A 126 7.19 -10.31 -10.11
CA CYS A 126 8.09 -11.36 -9.66
C CYS A 126 9.52 -11.21 -10.19
N ASP A 127 9.77 -10.25 -11.09
CA ASP A 127 11.14 -9.94 -11.54
C ASP A 127 11.91 -9.14 -10.49
N ILE A 128 11.22 -8.49 -9.55
CA ILE A 128 11.85 -7.96 -8.32
C ILE A 128 11.89 -9.04 -7.23
N ASP A 129 12.67 -8.81 -6.17
CA ASP A 129 12.77 -9.77 -5.09
C ASP A 129 11.55 -9.69 -4.19
N VAL A 130 10.54 -10.52 -4.50
CA VAL A 130 9.34 -10.74 -3.68
C VAL A 130 9.64 -11.88 -2.70
N LEU A 131 9.90 -11.53 -1.45
CA LEU A 131 10.14 -12.47 -0.36
C LEU A 131 8.88 -12.60 0.48
N GLN A 132 8.26 -13.78 0.50
CA GLN A 132 7.09 -14.06 1.33
C GLN A 132 7.46 -14.91 2.53
N GLU A 133 6.86 -14.61 3.67
CA GLU A 133 6.96 -15.46 4.85
C GLU A 133 6.06 -16.69 4.65
N ILE A 134 6.67 -17.87 4.56
CA ILE A 134 5.94 -19.14 4.52
C ILE A 134 6.35 -20.00 5.70
N SER A 135 5.37 -20.72 6.25
CA SER A 135 5.61 -21.75 7.26
C SER A 135 6.18 -22.99 6.58
N VAL A 136 7.47 -23.24 6.75
CA VAL A 136 8.14 -24.46 6.27
C VAL A 136 8.27 -25.49 7.38
N PRO A 137 7.94 -26.77 7.13
CA PRO A 137 8.13 -27.83 8.12
C PRO A 137 9.61 -28.02 8.43
N ILE A 138 9.96 -28.17 9.71
CA ILE A 138 11.34 -28.41 10.15
C ILE A 138 11.70 -29.88 9.87
N PRO A 139 12.72 -30.17 9.02
CA PRO A 139 13.02 -31.53 8.54
C PRO A 139 13.33 -32.54 9.65
N ASP A 140 13.80 -32.07 10.80
CA ASP A 140 14.35 -32.89 11.88
C ASP A 140 13.42 -32.98 13.11
N SER A 141 12.17 -32.52 12.98
CA SER A 141 11.19 -32.62 14.06
C SER A 141 10.60 -34.05 14.14
N GLU A 142 11.30 -34.95 14.84
CA GLU A 142 10.76 -36.25 15.25
C GLU A 142 9.50 -36.05 16.10
N GLY A 143 8.32 -36.16 15.48
CA GLY A 143 7.04 -36.00 16.18
C GLY A 143 6.01 -35.13 15.47
N GLY A 144 6.34 -34.52 14.33
CA GLY A 144 5.37 -33.95 13.40
C GLY A 144 4.64 -32.72 13.93
N GLY A 145 5.06 -31.54 13.48
CA GLY A 145 4.21 -30.34 13.55
C GLY A 145 4.91 -29.01 13.67
N GLU A 146 6.23 -28.98 13.89
CA GLU A 146 6.92 -27.70 14.06
C GLU A 146 7.26 -27.08 12.71
N THR A 147 6.71 -25.90 12.46
CA THR A 147 6.99 -25.10 11.26
C THR A 147 7.80 -23.87 11.65
N ARG A 148 8.82 -23.55 10.86
CA ARG A 148 9.54 -22.28 10.96
C ARG A 148 9.02 -21.32 9.90
N ALA A 149 8.83 -20.06 10.27
CA ALA A 149 8.64 -19.00 9.30
C ALA A 149 9.97 -18.66 8.62
N ASP A 150 10.02 -18.76 7.30
CA ASP A 150 11.18 -18.34 6.51
C ASP A 150 10.73 -17.53 5.29
N LEU A 151 11.62 -16.67 4.80
CA LEU A 151 11.37 -15.79 3.66
C LEU A 151 11.77 -16.50 2.37
N HIS A 152 10.78 -16.89 1.57
CA HIS A 152 11.00 -17.56 0.30
C HIS A 152 10.67 -16.64 -0.88
N ARG A 153 11.53 -16.70 -1.91
CA ARG A 153 11.26 -16.03 -3.19
C ARG A 153 9.99 -16.64 -3.79
N SER A 154 8.98 -15.80 -4.00
CA SER A 154 7.70 -16.24 -4.54
C SER A 154 7.63 -16.06 -6.06
N CYS A 155 6.69 -16.81 -6.67
CA CYS A 155 6.25 -16.85 -8.08
C CYS A 155 6.83 -17.95 -8.99
N PRO A 156 6.02 -19.00 -9.24
CA PRO A 156 5.67 -19.37 -10.63
C PRO A 156 4.16 -19.37 -10.95
N GLU A 157 3.29 -19.45 -9.94
CA GLU A 157 1.82 -19.57 -10.08
C GLU A 157 1.07 -18.37 -9.46
N GLY A 158 1.78 -17.27 -9.20
CA GLY A 158 1.29 -16.10 -8.47
C GLY A 158 1.77 -16.02 -7.02
N ILE A 159 1.25 -15.03 -6.30
CA ILE A 159 1.64 -14.66 -4.95
C ILE A 159 0.51 -15.06 -3.99
N ARG A 160 0.87 -15.69 -2.88
CA ARG A 160 -0.08 -16.18 -1.87
C ARG A 160 -0.43 -15.07 -0.87
N GLU A 161 -1.48 -15.29 -0.09
CA GLU A 161 -1.77 -14.45 1.07
C GLU A 161 -0.63 -14.56 2.11
N GLY A 162 -0.32 -13.47 2.80
CA GLY A 162 0.69 -13.45 3.85
C GLY A 162 1.62 -12.24 3.83
N TYR A 163 2.51 -12.17 4.82
CA TYR A 163 3.53 -11.12 4.91
C TYR A 163 4.51 -11.23 3.74
N ALA A 164 4.89 -10.08 3.18
CA ALA A 164 5.88 -10.02 2.14
C ALA A 164 6.76 -8.77 2.22
N VAL A 165 8.00 -8.94 1.76
CA VAL A 165 8.98 -7.88 1.55
C VAL A 165 9.35 -7.89 0.07
N LEU A 166 9.02 -6.81 -0.62
CA LEU A 166 9.33 -6.59 -2.04
C LEU A 166 10.53 -5.65 -2.10
N THR A 167 11.63 -6.13 -2.68
CA THR A 167 12.87 -5.35 -2.80
C THR A 167 13.25 -5.21 -4.26
N SER A 168 13.52 -3.99 -4.71
CA SER A 168 14.04 -3.76 -6.04
C SER A 168 15.49 -4.25 -6.15
N TRP A 169 15.91 -4.59 -7.36
CA TRP A 169 17.32 -4.68 -7.68
C TRP A 169 18.02 -3.34 -7.39
N PRO A 170 19.34 -3.32 -7.12
CA PRO A 170 20.09 -2.08 -7.05
C PRO A 170 19.96 -1.32 -8.38
N ILE A 171 19.34 -0.16 -8.36
CA ILE A 171 19.16 0.74 -9.51
C ILE A 171 20.38 1.65 -9.59
N PRO A 172 21.23 1.54 -10.61
CA PRO A 172 22.37 2.42 -10.74
C PRO A 172 21.94 3.81 -11.22
N LEU A 173 22.33 4.86 -10.48
CA LEU A 173 22.10 6.25 -10.87
C LEU A 173 23.34 6.80 -11.59
N PHE A 174 23.62 6.28 -12.78
CA PHE A 174 24.86 6.63 -13.49
C PHE A 174 24.89 8.09 -13.97
N PRO A 175 26.02 8.80 -13.77
CA PRO A 175 26.23 10.11 -14.38
C PRO A 175 26.03 10.04 -15.90
N GLY A 176 25.34 11.02 -16.47
CA GLY A 176 25.08 11.11 -17.91
C GLY A 176 23.82 10.37 -18.39
N PHE A 177 23.29 9.42 -17.59
CA PHE A 177 22.00 8.77 -17.87
C PHE A 177 20.89 9.32 -16.98
N VAL A 178 21.19 9.55 -15.70
CA VAL A 178 20.26 10.15 -14.74
C VAL A 178 20.72 11.58 -14.46
N PRO A 179 19.99 12.61 -14.92
CA PRO A 179 20.31 13.99 -14.56
C PRO A 179 19.99 14.26 -13.09
N THR A 180 20.67 15.25 -12.51
CA THR A 180 20.25 15.80 -11.22
C THR A 180 18.94 16.57 -11.39
N GLY A 181 18.16 16.63 -10.30
CA GLY A 181 16.90 17.35 -10.26
C GLY A 181 15.75 16.51 -9.72
N ARG A 182 14.54 17.03 -9.89
CA ARG A 182 13.32 16.45 -9.32
C ARG A 182 12.66 15.47 -10.27
N PHE A 183 12.26 14.33 -9.73
CA PHE A 183 11.56 13.27 -10.41
C PHE A 183 10.26 12.96 -9.67
N HIS A 184 9.20 12.74 -10.42
CA HIS A 184 7.99 12.11 -9.92
C HIS A 184 7.96 10.67 -10.39
N ALA A 185 7.73 9.72 -9.51
CA ALA A 185 7.54 8.32 -9.87
C ALA A 185 6.21 7.79 -9.36
N LYS A 186 5.51 7.03 -10.20
CA LYS A 186 4.29 6.27 -9.87
C LYS A 186 4.56 4.80 -10.11
N ALA A 187 4.41 3.99 -9.07
CA ALA A 187 4.53 2.54 -9.11
C ALA A 187 3.16 1.91 -8.86
N GLU A 188 2.69 1.13 -9.82
CA GLU A 188 1.42 0.41 -9.75
C GLU A 188 1.62 -1.05 -10.11
N ALA A 189 1.02 -1.94 -9.32
CA ALA A 189 0.97 -3.36 -9.59
C ALA A 189 -0.47 -3.85 -9.70
N ILE A 190 -0.73 -4.69 -10.69
CA ILE A 190 -2.05 -5.24 -11.02
C ILE A 190 -1.95 -6.74 -11.33
N THR A 191 -2.99 -7.49 -11.02
CA THR A 191 -3.17 -8.89 -11.47
C THR A 191 -3.60 -8.93 -12.94
N GLN A 192 -3.56 -10.10 -13.60
CA GLN A 192 -4.01 -10.19 -15.00
C GLN A 192 -5.52 -9.95 -15.15
N ASP A 193 -6.30 -10.25 -14.11
CA ASP A 193 -7.75 -9.96 -14.06
C ASP A 193 -8.09 -8.49 -13.74
N GLY A 194 -7.07 -7.63 -13.57
CA GLY A 194 -7.23 -6.18 -13.41
C GLY A 194 -7.46 -5.69 -11.98
N ARG A 195 -7.39 -6.57 -10.97
CA ARG A 195 -7.42 -6.18 -9.56
C ARG A 195 -6.11 -5.47 -9.19
N ARG A 196 -6.21 -4.40 -8.41
CA ARG A 196 -5.05 -3.64 -7.97
C ARG A 196 -4.36 -4.31 -6.79
N ILE A 197 -3.03 -4.40 -6.88
CA ILE A 197 -2.20 -4.95 -5.81
C ILE A 197 -1.72 -3.84 -4.91
N PHE A 198 -1.12 -2.79 -5.45
CA PHE A 198 -0.87 -1.54 -4.74
C PHE A 198 -0.68 -0.42 -5.76
N CYS A 199 -0.83 0.81 -5.29
CA CYS A 199 -0.41 1.99 -6.04
C CYS A 199 0.21 3.01 -5.08
N VAL A 200 1.45 3.39 -5.38
CA VAL A 200 2.18 4.43 -4.65
C VAL A 200 2.85 5.38 -5.61
N GLU A 201 2.91 6.66 -5.26
CA GLU A 201 3.58 7.68 -6.06
C GLU A 201 4.30 8.69 -5.18
N GLY A 202 5.33 9.35 -5.70
CA GLY A 202 6.07 10.34 -4.92
C GLY A 202 7.05 11.14 -5.74
N THR A 203 7.39 12.31 -5.23
CA THR A 203 8.38 13.20 -5.83
C THR A 203 9.66 13.19 -5.00
N PHE A 204 10.80 13.00 -5.65
CA PHE A 204 12.11 12.98 -5.01
C PHE A 204 13.13 13.77 -5.82
N GLU A 205 14.21 14.17 -5.15
CA GLU A 205 15.32 14.86 -5.76
C GLU A 205 16.51 13.91 -5.87
N VAL A 206 17.16 13.90 -7.04
CA VAL A 206 18.43 13.23 -7.27
C VAL A 206 19.52 14.30 -7.28
N THR A 207 20.47 14.20 -6.35
CA THR A 207 21.60 15.13 -6.26
C THR A 207 22.89 14.48 -6.76
N ASP A 208 23.98 15.24 -6.83
CA ASP A 208 25.34 14.72 -7.01
C ASP A 208 25.97 14.20 -5.70
#